data_AF-A0AA38LJY1-F1
#
_entry.id   AF-A0AA38LJY1-F1
#
_cell.length_a   1.000
_cell.length_b   1.000
_cell.length_c   1.000
_cell.angle_alpha   90.00
_cell.angle_beta   90.00
_cell.angle_gamma   90.00
#
_symmetry.space_group_name_H-M   'P 1'
#
loop_
_entity.id
_entity.type
_entity.pdbx_description
1 polymer ?
#
loop_
_entity_poly.entity_id
_entity_poly.type
_entity_poly.pdbx_seq_one_letter_code
_entity_poly.pdbx_strand_id
1 'polypeptide(L)'
;FLRFEHNGKVIGESLDLLEYLDNNFGGPKISPKDAAKKEAANELLKYSNTFNMTGFVGLTKPESAFAEEFGPALDYLENALGKFSADGPFFLGEFSLVDLAYAPFFERYQIVYPILKNYDITTKRPKLSKWIQAMFKIDGYAETKREPKELVENYKKLL
;
A
#
# COMPACT_ATOMS: atom_id res chain seq x y z
N PHE A 1 -10.59 -16.34 1.28
CA PHE A 1 -10.44 -15.60 2.55
C PHE A 1 -9.11 -15.95 3.15
N LEU A 2 -8.33 -14.94 3.53
CA LEU A 2 -7.12 -15.16 4.34
C LEU A 2 -7.60 -15.70 5.70
N ARG A 3 -6.98 -16.77 6.19
CA ARG A 3 -7.32 -17.38 7.49
C ARG A 3 -6.02 -17.64 8.22
N PHE A 4 -5.80 -16.92 9.31
CA PHE A 4 -4.67 -17.14 10.20
C PHE A 4 -5.14 -17.79 11.49
N GLU A 5 -4.45 -18.83 11.94
CA GLU A 5 -4.79 -19.56 13.16
C GLU A 5 -3.62 -19.58 14.13
N HIS A 6 -3.86 -19.12 15.36
CA HIS A 6 -2.86 -19.16 16.43
C HIS A 6 -3.56 -19.15 17.78
N ASN A 7 -3.11 -19.98 18.72
CA ASN A 7 -3.68 -20.09 20.07
C ASN A 7 -5.22 -20.28 20.10
N GLY A 8 -5.75 -21.09 19.17
CA GLY A 8 -7.19 -21.34 19.05
C GLY A 8 -8.01 -20.16 18.54
N LYS A 9 -7.37 -19.04 18.16
CA LYS A 9 -8.02 -17.89 17.53
C LYS A 9 -7.90 -18.00 16.01
N VAL A 10 -8.97 -17.65 15.32
CA VAL A 10 -9.02 -17.52 13.86
C VAL A 10 -9.16 -16.03 13.53
N ILE A 11 -8.24 -15.50 12.71
CA ILE A 11 -8.22 -14.09 12.30
C ILE A 11 -8.33 -14.03 10.77
N GLY A 12 -9.32 -13.27 10.28
CA GLY A 12 -9.63 -13.16 8.84
C GLY A 12 -9.33 -11.79 8.24
N GLU A 13 -9.41 -10.72 9.03
CA GLU A 13 -9.17 -9.35 8.55
C GLU A 13 -7.68 -9.03 8.52
N SER A 14 -7.21 -8.50 7.39
CA SER A 14 -5.77 -8.34 7.14
C SER A 14 -5.10 -7.31 8.06
N LEU A 15 -5.79 -6.22 8.39
CA LEU A 15 -5.25 -5.20 9.32
C LEU A 15 -5.22 -5.73 10.75
N ASP A 16 -6.28 -6.41 11.19
CA ASP A 16 -6.32 -7.09 12.50
C ASP A 16 -5.21 -8.15 12.61
N LEU A 17 -4.91 -8.83 11.51
CA LEU A 17 -3.80 -9.79 11.46
C LEU A 17 -2.45 -9.08 11.60
N LEU A 18 -2.21 -7.96 10.90
CA LEU A 18 -0.96 -7.21 11.06
C LEU A 18 -0.77 -6.74 12.50
N GLU A 19 -1.82 -6.21 13.13
CA GLU A 19 -1.80 -5.80 14.54
C GLU A 19 -1.58 -7.01 15.47
N TYR A 20 -2.22 -8.14 15.19
CA TYR A 20 -2.04 -9.35 15.97
C TYR A 20 -0.60 -9.85 15.88
N LEU A 21 0.00 -9.88 14.69
CA LEU A 21 1.39 -10.28 14.49
C LEU A 21 2.34 -9.37 15.26
N ASP A 22 2.18 -8.05 15.12
CA ASP A 22 3.03 -7.07 15.82
C ASP A 22 2.89 -7.20 17.36
N ASN A 23 1.73 -7.55 17.87
CA ASN A 23 1.50 -7.66 19.33
C ASN A 23 1.88 -9.02 19.93
N ASN A 24 1.78 -10.11 19.19
CA ASN A 24 1.89 -11.48 19.74
C ASN A 24 3.19 -12.20 19.36
N PHE A 25 3.96 -11.67 18.41
CA PHE A 25 5.24 -12.24 18.00
C PHE A 25 6.42 -11.32 18.37
N GLY A 26 7.60 -11.93 18.52
CA GLY A 26 8.85 -11.20 18.72
C GLY A 26 9.34 -10.55 17.43
N GLY A 27 10.37 -9.70 17.55
CA GLY A 27 10.98 -8.99 16.43
C GLY A 27 10.82 -7.47 16.51
N PRO A 28 11.31 -6.73 15.50
CA PRO A 28 11.15 -5.29 15.42
C PRO A 28 9.67 -4.91 15.41
N LYS A 29 9.28 -3.96 16.26
CA LYS A 29 7.90 -3.44 16.28
C LYS A 29 7.67 -2.56 15.06
N ILE A 30 6.54 -2.76 14.40
CA ILE A 30 6.11 -1.98 13.23
C ILE A 30 5.02 -0.96 13.58
N SER A 31 4.49 -1.00 14.81
CA SER A 31 3.62 0.05 15.35
C SER A 31 4.41 1.27 15.81
N PRO A 32 4.00 2.50 15.42
CA PRO A 32 4.66 3.70 15.87
C PRO A 32 4.49 3.89 17.38
N LYS A 33 5.52 4.43 18.05
CA LYS A 33 5.47 4.77 19.48
C LYS A 33 5.06 6.22 19.71
N ASP A 34 5.55 7.12 18.86
CA ASP A 34 5.27 8.55 18.89
C ASP A 34 3.78 8.86 18.66
N ALA A 35 3.25 9.86 19.37
CA ALA A 35 1.84 10.19 19.32
C ALA A 35 1.40 10.73 17.95
N ALA A 36 2.20 11.59 17.31
CA ALA A 36 1.89 12.14 16.01
C ALA A 36 1.97 11.07 14.89
N LYS A 37 2.95 10.16 14.99
CA LYS A 37 3.04 9.01 14.07
C LYS A 37 1.89 8.02 14.26
N LYS A 38 1.42 7.79 15.50
CA LYS A 38 0.22 6.98 15.78
C LYS A 38 -1.04 7.57 15.16
N GLU A 39 -1.23 8.88 15.32
CA GLU A 39 -2.38 9.57 14.73
C GLU A 39 -2.36 9.46 13.19
N ALA A 40 -1.19 9.72 12.58
CA ALA A 40 -1.02 9.57 11.14
C ALA A 40 -1.24 8.13 10.66
N ALA A 41 -0.76 7.13 11.42
CA ALA A 41 -0.99 5.73 11.11
C ALA A 41 -2.48 5.38 11.11
N ASN A 42 -3.22 5.82 12.13
CA ASN A 42 -4.66 5.59 12.23
C ASN A 42 -5.43 6.22 11.07
N GLU A 43 -5.07 7.44 10.67
CA GLU A 43 -5.67 8.12 9.53
C GLU A 43 -5.41 7.35 8.23
N LEU A 44 -4.15 7.00 7.97
CA LEU A 44 -3.74 6.31 6.75
C LEU A 44 -4.32 4.90 6.66
N LEU A 45 -4.36 4.15 7.76
CA LEU A 45 -4.99 2.83 7.78
C LEU A 45 -6.50 2.90 7.49
N LYS A 46 -7.20 3.87 8.08
CA LYS A 46 -8.63 4.10 7.79
C LYS A 46 -8.86 4.47 6.33
N TYR A 47 -7.94 5.21 5.71
CA TYR A 47 -8.02 5.59 4.30
C TYR A 47 -7.68 4.44 3.32
N SER A 48 -6.97 3.40 3.78
CA SER A 48 -6.44 2.35 2.88
C SER A 48 -7.52 1.67 2.02
N ASN A 49 -8.68 1.34 2.59
CA ASN A 49 -9.78 0.75 1.84
C ASN A 49 -10.32 1.71 0.76
N THR A 50 -10.45 3.00 1.09
CA THR A 50 -10.87 4.03 0.13
C THR A 50 -9.86 4.10 -1.02
N PHE A 51 -8.56 4.19 -0.72
CA PHE A 51 -7.51 4.19 -1.75
C PHE A 51 -7.59 2.97 -2.66
N ASN A 52 -7.74 1.77 -2.09
CA ASN A 52 -7.84 0.52 -2.85
C ASN A 52 -9.08 0.49 -3.75
N MET A 53 -10.23 0.94 -3.23
CA MET A 53 -11.46 1.01 -4.01
C MET A 53 -11.34 2.03 -5.13
N THR A 54 -10.82 3.23 -4.87
CA THR A 54 -10.60 4.25 -5.90
C THR A 54 -9.62 3.76 -6.97
N GLY A 55 -8.52 3.13 -6.56
CA GLY A 55 -7.53 2.55 -7.48
C GLY A 55 -8.09 1.39 -8.30
N PHE A 56 -9.01 0.59 -7.76
CA PHE A 56 -9.69 -0.44 -8.55
C PHE A 56 -10.73 0.15 -9.50
N VAL A 57 -11.57 1.08 -9.03
CA VAL A 57 -12.59 1.74 -9.84
C VAL A 57 -11.95 2.48 -11.01
N GLY A 58 -10.81 3.16 -10.81
CA GLY A 58 -10.05 3.81 -11.87
C GLY A 58 -9.67 2.88 -13.03
N LEU A 59 -9.46 1.58 -12.76
CA LEU A 59 -9.18 0.59 -13.81
C LEU A 59 -10.42 0.24 -14.65
N THR A 60 -11.63 0.46 -14.14
CA THR A 60 -12.89 0.23 -14.88
C THR A 60 -13.29 1.41 -15.77
N LYS A 61 -12.65 2.58 -15.59
CA LYS A 61 -12.96 3.81 -16.33
C LYS A 61 -12.16 3.94 -17.64
N PRO A 62 -12.61 4.76 -18.60
CA PRO A 62 -11.78 5.14 -19.76
C PRO A 62 -10.47 5.82 -19.33
N GLU A 63 -9.42 5.69 -20.13
CA GLU A 63 -8.10 6.29 -19.86
C GLU A 63 -8.17 7.79 -19.57
N SER A 64 -9.03 8.53 -20.27
CA SER A 64 -9.21 9.98 -20.10
C SER A 64 -9.74 10.39 -18.73
N ALA A 65 -10.44 9.52 -18.01
CA ALA A 65 -11.06 9.83 -16.71
C ALA A 65 -10.14 9.49 -15.52
N PHE A 66 -9.04 8.79 -15.78
CA PHE A 66 -8.17 8.27 -14.73
C PHE A 66 -7.61 9.38 -13.82
N ALA A 67 -7.07 10.44 -14.43
CA ALA A 67 -6.32 11.47 -13.71
C ALA A 67 -7.20 12.21 -12.70
N GLU A 68 -8.50 12.33 -13.00
CA GLU A 68 -9.49 12.96 -12.13
C GLU A 68 -9.94 12.00 -11.01
N GLU A 69 -10.01 10.70 -11.27
CA GLU A 69 -10.55 9.70 -10.33
C GLU A 69 -9.49 9.18 -9.33
N PHE A 70 -8.33 8.72 -9.80
CA PHE A 70 -7.29 8.15 -8.92
C PHE A 70 -6.16 9.13 -8.60
N GLY A 71 -5.95 10.15 -9.45
CA GLY A 71 -4.94 11.18 -9.23
C GLY A 71 -5.01 11.81 -7.84
N PRO A 72 -6.18 12.26 -7.36
CA PRO A 72 -6.31 12.84 -6.01
C PRO A 72 -5.93 11.88 -4.89
N ALA A 73 -6.23 10.58 -5.03
CA ALA A 73 -5.88 9.57 -4.03
C ALA A 73 -4.35 9.32 -4.00
N LEU A 74 -3.70 9.33 -5.16
CA LEU A 74 -2.24 9.26 -5.25
C LEU A 74 -1.58 10.54 -4.70
N ASP A 75 -2.16 11.71 -4.96
CA ASP A 75 -1.66 13.00 -4.46
C ASP A 75 -1.80 13.12 -2.94
N TYR A 76 -2.89 12.59 -2.37
CA TYR A 76 -3.05 12.47 -0.92
C TYR A 76 -1.89 11.67 -0.30
N LEU A 77 -1.53 10.53 -0.88
CA LEU A 77 -0.43 9.70 -0.38
C LEU A 77 0.96 10.32 -0.63
N GLU A 78 1.17 11.01 -1.75
CA GLU A 78 2.39 11.80 -2.01
C GLU A 78 2.60 12.91 -0.97
N ASN A 79 1.50 13.51 -0.49
CA ASN A 79 1.52 14.49 0.61
C ASN A 79 1.79 13.81 1.95
N ALA A 80 1.14 12.68 2.23
CA ALA A 80 1.37 11.91 3.46
C ALA A 80 2.83 11.46 3.61
N LEU A 81 3.45 10.98 2.53
CA LEU A 81 4.88 10.65 2.47
C LEU A 81 5.80 11.86 2.72
N GLY A 82 5.29 13.09 2.59
CA GLY A 82 6.02 14.31 2.92
C GLY A 82 6.12 14.59 4.41
N LYS A 83 5.12 14.19 5.20
CA LYS A 83 4.93 14.61 6.60
C LYS A 83 6.10 14.27 7.51
N PHE A 84 6.68 13.08 7.35
CA PHE A 84 7.81 12.59 8.16
C PHE A 84 9.06 12.30 7.31
N SER A 85 9.16 12.93 6.12
CA SER A 85 10.23 12.64 5.14
C SER A 85 11.64 12.97 5.62
N ALA A 86 11.80 13.78 6.67
CA ALA A 86 13.08 14.05 7.31
C ALA A 86 13.65 12.80 8.01
N ASP A 87 12.79 11.89 8.48
CA ASP A 87 13.17 10.69 9.21
C ASP A 87 13.42 9.49 8.28
N GLY A 88 12.89 9.53 7.05
CA GLY A 88 13.10 8.50 6.04
C GLY A 88 11.99 8.44 4.98
N PRO A 89 12.07 7.46 4.05
CA PRO A 89 11.21 7.42 2.86
C PRO A 89 9.83 6.79 3.09
N PHE A 90 9.55 6.30 4.31
CA PHE A 90 8.31 5.60 4.65
C PHE A 90 7.20 6.56 5.11
N PHE A 91 5.95 6.10 5.15
CA PHE A 91 4.80 6.95 5.52
C PHE A 91 4.96 7.62 6.89
N LEU A 92 5.61 6.94 7.83
CA LEU A 92 5.89 7.45 9.18
C LEU A 92 7.39 7.77 9.37
N GLY A 93 8.13 7.93 8.28
CA GLY A 93 9.58 8.10 8.25
C GLY A 93 10.34 6.78 8.38
N GLU A 94 9.85 5.86 9.20
CA GLU A 94 10.35 4.50 9.37
C GLU A 94 9.35 3.46 8.86
N PHE A 95 9.85 2.27 8.51
CA PHE A 95 9.02 1.18 8.01
C PHE A 95 8.01 0.74 9.07
N SER A 96 6.75 0.63 8.67
CA SER A 96 5.63 0.43 9.58
C SER A 96 4.52 -0.43 9.00
N LEU A 97 3.53 -0.75 9.83
CA LEU A 97 2.29 -1.38 9.42
C LEU A 97 1.52 -0.60 8.34
N VAL A 98 1.71 0.73 8.26
CA VAL A 98 1.09 1.54 7.21
C VAL A 98 1.68 1.16 5.85
N ASP A 99 3.01 1.06 5.75
CA ASP A 99 3.67 0.67 4.51
C ASP A 99 3.23 -0.72 4.05
N LEU A 100 3.11 -1.68 5.00
CA LEU A 100 2.59 -3.02 4.72
C LEU A 100 1.14 -3.03 4.24
N ALA A 101 0.29 -2.14 4.74
CA ALA A 101 -1.10 -2.04 4.30
C ALA A 101 -1.22 -1.55 2.85
N TYR A 102 -0.32 -0.65 2.42
CA TYR A 102 -0.35 -0.03 1.09
C TYR A 102 0.49 -0.78 0.04
N ALA A 103 1.63 -1.37 0.43
CA ALA A 103 2.60 -1.97 -0.49
C ALA A 103 2.01 -3.00 -1.46
N PRO A 104 1.17 -3.96 -1.03
CA PRO A 104 0.59 -4.92 -1.96
C PRO A 104 -0.26 -4.24 -3.05
N PHE A 105 -0.94 -3.14 -2.76
CA PHE A 105 -1.82 -2.47 -3.73
C PHE A 105 -1.04 -1.61 -4.70
N PHE A 106 -0.05 -0.86 -4.21
CA PHE A 106 0.90 -0.16 -5.07
C PHE A 106 1.68 -1.11 -5.97
N GLU A 107 2.05 -2.29 -5.46
CA GLU A 107 2.69 -3.31 -6.29
C GLU A 107 1.85 -3.69 -7.49
N ARG A 108 0.54 -3.82 -7.28
CA ARG A 108 -0.37 -4.18 -8.34
C ARG A 108 -0.55 -3.02 -9.30
N TYR A 109 -0.80 -1.83 -8.77
CA TYR A 109 -1.08 -0.64 -9.56
C TYR A 109 0.12 -0.19 -10.41
N GLN A 110 1.35 -0.27 -9.91
CA GLN A 110 2.53 0.05 -10.74
C GLN A 110 2.70 -0.91 -11.94
N ILE A 111 2.13 -2.12 -11.87
CA ILE A 111 2.20 -3.12 -12.96
C ILE A 111 1.01 -2.93 -13.90
N VAL A 112 -0.21 -2.87 -13.37
CA VAL A 112 -1.42 -2.93 -14.21
C VAL A 112 -1.75 -1.60 -14.88
N TYR A 113 -1.46 -0.45 -14.25
CA TYR A 113 -1.82 0.86 -14.82
C TYR A 113 -1.03 1.20 -16.09
N PRO A 114 0.30 0.99 -16.17
CA PRO A 114 1.03 1.24 -17.41
C PRO A 114 0.53 0.37 -18.56
N ILE A 115 0.13 -0.87 -18.28
CA ILE A 115 -0.27 -1.83 -19.31
C ILE A 115 -1.72 -1.63 -19.76
N LEU A 116 -2.64 -1.40 -18.82
CA LEU A 116 -4.08 -1.34 -19.12
C LEU A 116 -4.58 0.08 -19.39
N LYS A 117 -3.85 1.11 -18.96
CA LYS A 117 -4.27 2.52 -19.03
C LYS A 117 -3.17 3.45 -19.54
N ASN A 118 -2.02 2.92 -19.97
CA ASN A 118 -0.87 3.73 -20.40
C ASN A 118 -0.50 4.85 -19.40
N TYR A 119 -0.61 4.53 -18.10
CA TYR A 119 -0.46 5.51 -17.04
C TYR A 119 0.57 5.07 -16.00
N ASP A 120 1.54 5.93 -15.71
CA ASP A 120 2.50 5.74 -14.62
C ASP A 120 2.03 6.51 -13.37
N ILE A 121 1.68 5.74 -12.33
CA ILE A 121 1.20 6.25 -11.04
C ILE A 121 2.21 7.12 -10.29
N THR A 122 3.50 7.02 -10.63
CA THR A 122 4.57 7.81 -10.01
C THR A 122 4.82 9.15 -10.71
N THR A 123 4.15 9.41 -11.84
CA THR A 123 4.25 10.68 -12.57
C THR A 123 3.92 11.86 -11.66
N LYS A 124 4.86 12.81 -11.53
CA LYS A 124 4.77 13.98 -10.62
C LYS A 124 4.72 13.64 -9.12
N ARG A 125 5.04 12.40 -8.72
CA ARG A 125 4.99 11.91 -7.33
C ARG A 125 6.34 11.34 -6.90
N PRO A 126 7.36 12.19 -6.71
CA PRO A 126 8.72 11.74 -6.44
C PRO A 126 8.87 11.05 -5.08
N LYS A 127 8.08 11.41 -4.05
CA LYS A 127 8.15 10.71 -2.76
C LYS A 127 7.55 9.31 -2.86
N LEU A 128 6.45 9.16 -3.60
CA LEU A 128 5.90 7.86 -3.91
C LEU A 128 6.91 6.97 -4.66
N SER A 129 7.60 7.52 -5.66
CA SER A 129 8.66 6.80 -6.37
C SER A 129 9.78 6.34 -5.42
N LYS A 130 10.24 7.23 -4.52
CA LYS A 130 11.25 6.88 -3.50
C LYS A 130 10.75 5.83 -2.52
N TRP A 131 9.49 5.90 -2.10
CA TRP A 131 8.87 4.92 -1.21
C TRP A 131 8.83 3.53 -1.85
N ILE A 132 8.41 3.43 -3.12
CA ILE A 132 8.41 2.16 -3.88
C ILE A 132 9.83 1.56 -3.92
N GLN A 133 10.84 2.39 -4.23
CA GLN A 133 12.24 1.95 -4.23
C GLN A 133 12.73 1.50 -2.85
N ALA A 134 12.29 2.15 -1.77
CA ALA A 134 12.63 1.76 -0.42
C ALA A 134 11.97 0.42 -0.04
N MET A 135 10.70 0.22 -0.39
CA MET A 135 9.98 -1.05 -0.19
C MET A 135 10.71 -2.21 -0.85
N PHE A 136 11.16 -2.07 -2.10
CA PHE A 136 11.88 -3.12 -2.82
C PHE A 136 13.22 -3.54 -2.21
N LYS A 137 13.78 -2.73 -1.30
CA LYS A 137 15.01 -3.09 -0.56
C LYS A 137 14.73 -3.91 0.69
N ILE A 138 13.47 -4.15 1.03
CA ILE A 138 13.09 -4.99 2.16
C ILE A 138 12.99 -6.43 1.66
N ASP A 139 13.91 -7.29 2.12
CA ASP A 139 14.01 -8.69 1.66
C ASP A 139 12.68 -9.44 1.77
N GLY A 140 12.02 -9.35 2.93
CA GLY A 140 10.73 -10.00 3.15
C GLY A 140 9.60 -9.49 2.25
N TYR A 141 9.67 -8.27 1.74
CA TYR A 141 8.71 -7.78 0.74
C TYR A 141 9.06 -8.31 -0.66
N ALA A 142 10.34 -8.27 -1.03
CA ALA A 142 10.81 -8.73 -2.33
C ALA A 142 10.45 -10.20 -2.63
N GLU A 143 10.44 -11.06 -1.61
CA GLU A 143 10.06 -12.47 -1.71
C GLU A 143 8.55 -12.70 -1.95
N THR A 144 7.70 -11.70 -1.69
CA THR A 144 6.24 -11.83 -1.79
C THR A 144 5.64 -11.35 -3.11
N LYS A 145 6.50 -10.85 -4.00
CA LYS A 145 6.07 -10.23 -5.26
C LYS A 145 5.36 -11.20 -6.17
N ARG A 146 4.36 -10.70 -6.90
CA ARG A 146 3.63 -11.49 -7.89
C ARG A 146 4.27 -11.41 -9.27
N GLU A 147 4.14 -12.50 -10.03
CA GLU A 147 4.51 -12.52 -11.43
C GLU A 147 3.68 -11.50 -12.24
N PRO A 148 4.32 -10.50 -12.90
CA PRO A 148 3.59 -9.40 -13.53
C PRO A 148 2.57 -9.84 -14.58
N LYS A 149 2.90 -10.88 -15.37
CA LYS A 149 2.00 -11.39 -16.41
C LYS A 149 0.73 -11.99 -15.83
N GLU A 150 0.86 -12.83 -14.80
CA GLU A 150 -0.30 -13.45 -14.14
C GLU A 150 -1.20 -12.37 -13.51
N LEU A 151 -0.58 -11.37 -12.89
CA LEU A 151 -1.33 -10.27 -12.29
C LEU A 151 -2.17 -9.50 -13.31
N VAL A 152 -1.58 -9.14 -14.45
CA VAL A 152 -2.29 -8.43 -15.53
C VAL A 152 -3.46 -9.26 -16.06
N GLU A 153 -3.25 -10.54 -16.32
CA GLU A 153 -4.31 -11.43 -16.81
C GLU A 153 -5.43 -11.61 -15.79
N ASN A 154 -5.12 -11.64 -14.50
CA ASN A 154 -6.13 -11.68 -13.44
C ASN A 154 -6.96 -10.39 -13.42
N TYR A 155 -6.35 -9.21 -13.56
CA TYR A 155 -7.08 -7.94 -13.62
C TYR A 155 -7.93 -7.83 -14.89
N LYS A 156 -7.45 -8.29 -16.05
CA LYS A 156 -8.26 -8.32 -17.28
C LYS A 156 -9.52 -9.19 -17.16
N LYS A 157 -9.51 -10.24 -16.32
CA LYS A 157 -10.70 -11.08 -16.06
C LYS A 157 -11.70 -10.43 -15.09
N LEU A 158 -11.23 -9.50 -14.27
CA LEU A 158 -12.03 -8.81 -13.26
C LEU A 158 -12.68 -7.52 -13.78
N LEU A 159 -12.11 -6.92 -14.82
CA LEU A 159 -12.59 -5.73 -15.51
C LEU A 159 -13.54 -6.11 -16.66
#